data_AF-M5DU05-F1
#
_entry.id   AF-M5DU05-F1
#
_cell.length_a   1.000
_cell.length_b   1.000
_cell.length_c   1.000
_cell.angle_alpha   90.00
_cell.angle_beta   90.00
_cell.angle_gamma   90.00
#
_symmetry.space_group_name_H-M   'P 1'
#
loop_
_entity.id
_entity.type
_entity.pdbx_description
1 polymer ?
#
loop_
_entity_poly.entity_id
_entity_poly.type
_entity_poly.pdbx_seq_one_letter_code
_entity_poly.pdbx_strand_id
1 'polypeptide(L)'
;MKRVVLLFAGLLLAISASAVEKRYVSDKLYIQLRSGPSQEYRILKVIQSGEHLIVLEENETEGYTKVKTDKGVEGWVLTRFLENEPIAKEKLILANRELEQLRAEKSTTQSQSSELQAELETVKSERSTLARDNAKLEKELERIMSISDNALALDEKTKKLTLRNQELEIQVETMTNENAQLRDDSRQTFLLYGGGLVFIGIFAGLVLPGLRGKRNNSGWS
;
A
#
# COMPACT_ATOMS: atom_id res chain seq x y z
N MET A 1 47.13 -57.50 47.59
CA MET A 1 48.13 -56.52 48.11
C MET A 1 48.23 -55.28 47.22
N LYS A 2 48.54 -55.40 45.91
CA LYS A 2 48.67 -54.25 44.98
C LYS A 2 47.42 -53.34 44.88
N ARG A 3 46.21 -53.93 44.90
CA ARG A 3 44.93 -53.17 44.84
C ARG A 3 44.64 -52.37 46.12
N VAL A 4 45.08 -52.84 47.29
CA VAL A 4 44.91 -52.14 48.57
C VAL A 4 45.88 -50.96 48.66
N VAL A 5 47.12 -51.14 48.18
CA VAL A 5 48.12 -50.05 48.10
C VAL A 5 47.67 -48.94 47.13
N LEU A 6 47.07 -49.30 46.00
CA LEU A 6 46.52 -48.32 45.04
C LEU A 6 45.32 -47.54 45.62
N LEU A 7 44.44 -48.19 46.38
CA LEU A 7 43.33 -47.52 47.07
C LEU A 7 43.83 -46.60 48.20
N PHE A 8 44.86 -47.02 48.94
CA PHE A 8 45.44 -46.20 50.01
C PHE A 8 46.21 -44.99 49.45
N ALA A 9 46.93 -45.16 48.33
CA ALA A 9 47.59 -44.06 47.63
C ALA A 9 46.60 -43.04 47.05
N GLY A 10 45.46 -43.50 46.52
CA GLY A 10 44.38 -42.62 46.05
C GLY A 10 43.74 -41.81 47.18
N LEU A 11 43.60 -42.40 48.38
CA LEU A 11 43.03 -41.72 49.54
C LEU A 11 43.98 -40.65 50.13
N LEU A 12 45.30 -40.91 50.11
CA LEU A 12 46.33 -39.93 50.51
C LEU A 12 46.42 -38.72 49.56
N LEU A 13 46.19 -38.92 48.27
CA LEU A 13 46.13 -37.83 47.27
C LEU A 13 44.88 -36.96 47.45
N ALA A 14 43.74 -37.52 47.89
CA ALA A 14 42.51 -36.77 48.11
C ALA A 14 42.57 -35.81 49.32
N ILE A 15 43.38 -36.13 50.34
CA ILE A 15 43.54 -35.29 51.55
C ILE A 15 44.41 -34.04 51.27
N SER A 16 45.21 -34.07 50.20
CA SER A 16 46.14 -32.99 49.85
C SER A 16 45.50 -31.84 49.08
N ALA A 17 44.27 -32.00 48.61
CA ALA A 17 43.50 -30.95 47.94
C ALA A 17 42.82 -30.03 48.96
N SER A 18 43.60 -29.34 49.79
CA SER A 18 43.09 -28.18 50.53
C SER A 18 42.76 -27.09 49.52
N ALA A 19 41.46 -26.92 49.22
CA ALA A 19 40.99 -25.82 48.40
C ALA A 19 41.43 -24.50 49.04
N VAL A 20 42.33 -23.77 48.38
CA VAL A 20 42.79 -22.46 48.86
C VAL A 20 41.60 -21.51 48.79
N GLU A 21 41.02 -21.21 49.95
CA GLU A 21 39.89 -20.30 50.08
C GLU A 21 40.37 -18.86 49.81
N LYS A 22 40.07 -18.35 48.61
CA LYS A 22 40.33 -16.96 48.24
C LYS A 22 39.21 -16.09 48.80
N ARG A 23 39.58 -15.05 49.55
CA ARG A 23 38.66 -14.02 50.07
C ARG A 23 39.08 -12.65 49.53
N TYR A 24 38.10 -11.76 49.37
CA TYR A 24 38.35 -10.37 49.02
C TYR A 24 38.45 -9.50 50.28
N VAL A 25 39.24 -8.45 50.23
CA VAL A 25 39.24 -7.41 51.26
C VAL A 25 37.94 -6.61 51.13
N SER A 26 37.25 -6.41 52.24
CA SER A 26 35.99 -5.65 52.28
C SER A 26 36.25 -4.16 52.04
N ASP A 27 35.40 -3.53 51.23
CA ASP A 27 35.39 -2.09 50.93
C ASP A 27 34.60 -1.27 51.98
N LYS A 28 33.98 -1.92 52.96
CA LYS A 28 33.23 -1.28 54.05
C LYS A 28 34.18 -0.62 55.05
N LEU A 29 34.22 0.71 55.04
CA LEU A 29 34.88 1.53 56.05
C LEU A 29 33.87 1.97 57.13
N TYR A 30 34.34 2.01 58.37
CA TYR A 30 33.62 2.59 59.49
C TYR A 30 34.46 3.71 60.10
N ILE A 31 33.90 4.91 60.17
CA ILE A 31 34.55 6.09 60.76
C ILE A 31 33.80 6.55 62.01
N GLN A 32 34.47 7.28 62.87
CA GLN A 32 33.92 7.76 64.14
C GLN A 32 33.57 9.25 64.03
N LEU A 33 32.32 9.59 64.31
CA LEU A 33 31.86 10.96 64.52
C LEU A 33 32.19 11.36 65.96
N ARG A 34 32.95 12.44 66.15
CA ARG A 34 33.44 12.88 67.46
C ARG A 34 32.85 14.24 67.85
N SER A 35 32.87 14.56 69.14
CA SER A 35 32.36 15.85 69.62
C SER A 35 33.30 17.04 69.33
N GLY A 36 34.55 16.81 68.94
CA GLY A 36 35.53 17.85 68.62
C GLY A 36 36.61 17.37 67.63
N PRO A 37 37.42 18.30 67.08
CA PRO A 37 38.38 18.06 66.00
C PRO A 37 39.68 17.32 66.41
N SER A 38 39.61 16.38 67.35
CA SER A 38 40.77 15.57 67.77
C SER A 38 40.35 14.17 68.24
N GLN A 39 41.31 13.24 68.30
CA GLN A 39 41.09 11.88 68.77
C GLN A 39 40.74 11.78 70.27
N GLU A 40 41.01 12.83 71.04
CA GLU A 40 40.73 12.89 72.48
C GLU A 40 39.24 13.10 72.78
N TYR A 41 38.48 13.62 71.81
CA TYR A 41 37.05 13.91 71.99
C TYR A 41 36.19 12.65 71.95
N ARG A 42 35.09 12.68 72.71
CA ARG A 42 34.13 11.57 72.81
C ARG A 42 33.56 11.20 71.44
N ILE A 43 33.45 9.89 71.18
CA ILE A 43 32.75 9.34 70.02
C ILE A 43 31.25 9.50 70.24
N LEU A 44 30.59 10.21 69.33
CA LEU A 44 29.14 10.39 69.30
C LEU A 44 28.45 9.24 68.55
N LYS A 45 29.03 8.81 67.42
CA LYS A 45 28.43 7.81 66.54
C LYS A 45 29.49 7.14 65.66
N VAL A 46 29.21 5.92 65.20
CA VAL A 46 29.94 5.28 64.10
C VAL A 46 29.17 5.49 62.80
N ILE A 47 29.85 5.97 61.77
CA ILE A 47 29.35 6.24 60.43
C ILE A 47 29.94 5.19 59.48
N GLN A 48 29.13 4.65 58.57
CA GLN A 48 29.58 3.67 57.57
C GLN A 48 29.81 4.35 56.21
N SER A 49 30.70 3.78 55.38
CA SER A 49 30.84 4.15 53.96
C SER A 49 29.50 4.34 53.24
N GLY A 50 29.35 5.48 52.56
CA GLY A 50 28.15 5.81 51.78
C GLY A 50 27.02 6.46 52.58
N GLU A 51 27.18 6.65 53.89
CA GLU A 51 26.26 7.51 54.66
C GLU A 51 26.43 8.96 54.19
N HIS A 52 25.32 9.62 53.89
CA HIS A 52 25.32 11.00 53.42
C HIS A 52 25.54 11.96 54.60
N LEU A 53 26.42 12.93 54.39
CA LEU A 53 26.83 13.89 55.39
C LEU A 53 26.75 15.30 54.80
N ILE A 54 26.18 16.22 55.57
CA ILE A 54 26.16 17.63 55.23
C ILE A 54 27.40 18.26 55.86
N VAL A 55 28.31 18.78 55.05
CA VAL A 55 29.49 19.51 55.53
C VAL A 55 29.05 20.88 56.06
N LEU A 56 29.47 21.21 57.28
CA LEU A 56 29.17 22.49 57.94
C LEU A 56 30.40 23.40 57.99
N GLU A 57 31.55 22.85 58.36
CA GLU A 57 32.79 23.60 58.58
C GLU A 57 33.99 22.67 58.36
N GLU A 58 35.08 23.19 57.81
CA GLU A 58 36.31 22.44 57.59
C GLU A 58 37.46 23.09 58.38
N ASN A 59 38.14 22.28 59.18
CA ASN A 59 39.34 22.68 59.91
C ASN A 59 40.55 21.99 59.28
N GLU A 60 41.16 22.68 58.31
CA GLU A 60 42.35 22.21 57.59
C GLU A 60 43.55 22.00 58.52
N THR A 61 43.65 22.78 59.61
CA THR A 61 44.79 22.70 60.54
C THR A 61 44.79 21.41 61.36
N GLU A 62 43.61 20.91 61.73
CA GLU A 62 43.46 19.67 62.50
C GLU A 62 43.14 18.47 61.60
N GLY A 63 42.76 18.69 60.33
CA GLY A 63 42.39 17.64 59.39
C GLY A 63 41.02 17.01 59.68
N TYR A 64 40.13 17.80 60.28
CA TYR A 64 38.76 17.40 60.62
C TYR A 64 37.74 18.32 59.97
N THR A 65 36.62 17.73 59.59
CA THR A 65 35.47 18.43 59.03
C THR A 65 34.28 18.22 59.96
N LYS A 66 33.61 19.32 60.31
CA LYS A 66 32.34 19.30 61.03
C LYS A 66 31.23 18.95 60.05
N VAL A 67 30.47 17.92 60.38
CA VAL A 67 29.41 17.38 59.55
C VAL A 67 28.12 17.19 60.34
N LYS A 68 27.00 17.20 59.63
CA LYS A 68 25.68 16.83 60.13
C LYS A 68 25.19 15.58 59.41
N THR A 69 24.84 14.57 60.19
CA THR A 69 24.20 13.34 59.67
C THR A 69 22.74 13.58 59.33
N ASP A 70 22.14 12.73 58.49
CA ASP A 70 20.70 12.77 58.16
C ASP A 70 19.80 12.69 59.40
N LYS A 71 20.30 12.07 60.48
CA LYS A 71 19.60 11.97 61.77
C LYS A 71 19.72 13.22 62.64
N GLY A 72 20.33 14.29 62.12
CA GLY A 72 20.50 15.58 62.79
C GLY A 72 21.67 15.65 63.79
N VAL A 73 22.47 14.60 63.94
CA VAL A 73 23.64 14.60 64.84
C VAL A 73 24.79 15.34 64.18
N GLU A 74 25.31 16.34 64.87
CA GLU A 74 26.47 17.14 64.47
C GLU A 74 27.74 16.69 65.20
N GLY A 75 28.86 16.67 64.49
CA GLY A 75 30.16 16.33 65.06
C GLY A 75 31.28 16.44 64.03
N TRP A 76 32.46 16.00 64.42
CA TRP A 76 33.69 16.10 63.63
C TRP A 76 34.13 14.73 63.14
N VAL A 77 34.53 14.66 61.86
CA VAL A 77 35.09 13.46 61.21
C VAL A 77 36.40 13.81 60.51
N LEU A 78 37.26 12.83 60.30
CA LEU A 78 38.52 13.04 59.57
C LEU A 78 38.23 13.34 58.09
N THR A 79 38.75 14.47 57.59
CA THR A 79 38.52 14.96 56.23
C THR A 79 38.96 13.95 55.17
N ARG A 80 40.05 13.21 55.41
CA ARG A 80 40.61 12.20 54.49
C ARG A 80 39.65 11.06 54.10
N PHE A 81 38.55 10.90 54.83
CA PHE A 81 37.53 9.87 54.57
C PHE A 81 36.27 10.43 53.91
N LEU A 82 36.24 11.75 53.66
CA LEU A 82 35.16 12.41 52.97
C LEU A 82 35.53 12.55 51.49
N GLU A 83 34.59 12.16 50.64
CA GLU A 83 34.66 12.32 49.20
C GLU A 83 33.45 13.11 48.73
N ASN A 84 33.63 13.92 47.69
CA ASN A 84 32.55 14.73 47.11
C ASN A 84 31.64 13.94 46.17
N GLU A 85 31.95 12.66 45.95
CA GLU A 85 31.23 11.78 45.04
C GLU A 85 30.67 10.54 45.75
N PRO A 86 29.57 9.94 45.23
CA PRO A 86 29.01 8.72 45.80
C PRO A 86 30.00 7.56 45.75
N ILE A 87 29.87 6.64 46.71
CA ILE A 87 30.70 5.44 46.77
C ILE A 87 30.51 4.54 45.53
N ALA A 88 31.53 3.74 45.20
CA ALA A 88 31.53 2.85 44.05
C ALA A 88 30.29 1.94 43.97
N LYS A 89 29.80 1.45 45.12
CA LYS A 89 28.58 0.63 45.20
C LYS A 89 27.34 1.38 44.71
N GLU A 90 27.19 2.65 45.06
CA GLU A 90 26.05 3.47 44.67
C GLU A 90 26.13 3.83 43.17
N LYS A 91 27.32 4.23 42.71
CA LYS A 91 27.59 4.42 41.27
C LYS A 91 27.24 3.18 40.45
N LEU A 92 27.60 1.99 40.93
CA LEU A 92 27.26 0.72 40.28
C LEU A 92 25.76 0.47 40.20
N ILE A 93 25.01 0.77 41.27
CA ILE A 93 23.55 0.63 41.28
C ILE A 93 22.92 1.58 40.26
N LEU A 94 23.36 2.84 40.23
CA LEU A 94 22.86 3.84 39.29
C LEU A 94 23.19 3.45 37.84
N ALA A 95 24.44 3.08 37.57
CA ALA A 95 24.88 2.65 36.23
C ALA A 95 24.13 1.41 35.75
N ASN A 96 23.87 0.43 36.62
CA ASN A 96 23.08 -0.74 36.25
C ASN A 96 21.62 -0.39 35.94
N ARG A 97 21.02 0.54 36.70
CA ARG A 97 19.65 1.03 36.41
C ARG A 97 19.58 1.74 35.06
N GLU A 98 20.52 2.62 34.78
CA GLU A 98 20.63 3.32 33.51
C GLU A 98 20.84 2.34 32.35
N LEU A 99 21.70 1.34 32.55
CA LEU A 99 21.97 0.30 31.55
C LEU A 99 20.73 -0.55 31.25
N GLU A 100 19.94 -0.91 32.25
CA GLU A 100 18.67 -1.62 32.04
C GLU A 100 17.62 -0.74 31.35
N GLN A 101 17.55 0.54 31.68
CA GLN A 101 16.67 1.49 30.99
C GLN A 101 17.07 1.64 29.51
N LEU A 102 18.36 1.84 29.23
CA LEU A 102 18.88 1.96 27.86
C LEU A 102 18.67 0.68 27.05
N ARG A 103 18.78 -0.49 27.69
CA ARG A 103 18.46 -1.77 27.04
C ARG A 103 16.99 -1.87 26.67
N ALA A 104 16.09 -1.49 27.59
CA ALA A 104 14.66 -1.48 27.34
C ALA A 104 14.31 -0.53 26.19
N GLU A 105 14.83 0.71 26.21
CA GLU A 105 14.63 1.71 25.17
C GLU A 105 15.14 1.21 23.81
N LYS A 106 16.36 0.69 23.75
CA LYS A 106 16.93 0.12 22.52
C LYS A 106 16.05 -1.00 21.97
N SER A 107 15.54 -1.89 22.83
CA SER A 107 14.64 -2.96 22.41
C SER A 107 13.36 -2.40 21.80
N THR A 108 12.75 -1.41 22.45
CA THR A 108 11.53 -0.75 21.95
C THR A 108 11.78 -0.04 20.62
N THR A 109 12.84 0.75 20.51
CA THR A 109 13.21 1.45 19.27
C THR A 109 13.50 0.46 18.14
N GLN A 110 14.16 -0.66 18.43
CA GLN A 110 14.41 -1.70 17.44
C GLN A 110 13.11 -2.32 16.93
N SER A 111 12.16 -2.62 17.84
CA SER A 111 10.83 -3.12 17.47
C SER A 111 10.06 -2.11 16.61
N GLN A 112 10.01 -0.84 17.03
CA GLN A 112 9.37 0.24 16.26
C GLN A 112 10.00 0.42 14.88
N SER A 113 11.33 0.37 14.78
CA SER A 113 12.02 0.45 13.49
C SER A 113 11.68 -0.73 12.58
N SER A 114 11.54 -1.94 13.13
CA SER A 114 11.16 -3.12 12.35
C SER A 114 9.70 -3.05 11.87
N GLU A 115 8.81 -2.54 12.72
CA GLU A 115 7.40 -2.33 12.41
C GLU A 115 7.22 -1.25 11.33
N LEU A 116 7.88 -0.09 11.48
CA LEU A 116 7.87 0.98 10.50
C LEU A 116 8.45 0.54 9.14
N GLN A 117 9.47 -0.32 9.13
CA GLN A 117 10.00 -0.90 7.90
C GLN A 117 8.97 -1.82 7.21
N ALA A 118 8.28 -2.66 7.99
CA ALA A 118 7.22 -3.53 7.46
C ALA A 118 6.01 -2.74 6.94
N GLU A 119 5.63 -1.67 7.64
CA GLU A 119 4.58 -0.75 7.22
C GLU A 119 4.97 -0.02 5.94
N LEU A 120 6.22 0.46 5.83
CA LEU A 120 6.71 1.14 4.63
C LEU A 120 6.68 0.23 3.41
N GLU A 121 7.08 -1.04 3.54
CA GLU A 121 6.99 -1.99 2.42
C GLU A 121 5.54 -2.32 2.07
N THR A 122 4.64 -2.44 3.06
CA THR A 122 3.19 -2.59 2.82
C THR A 122 2.63 -1.40 2.06
N VAL A 123 2.83 -0.17 2.56
CA VAL A 123 2.35 1.07 1.93
C VAL A 123 2.93 1.26 0.53
N LYS A 124 4.19 0.90 0.32
CA LYS A 124 4.84 0.96 -1.01
C LYS A 124 4.20 -0.05 -1.96
N SER A 125 3.87 -1.25 -1.50
CA SER A 125 3.17 -2.27 -2.29
C SER A 125 1.76 -1.80 -2.67
N GLU A 126 1.00 -1.26 -1.72
CA GLU A 126 -0.34 -0.69 -1.94
C GLU A 126 -0.29 0.50 -2.90
N ARG A 127 0.70 1.39 -2.76
CA ARG A 127 0.89 2.49 -3.71
C ARG A 127 1.14 1.96 -5.12
N SER A 128 1.90 0.88 -5.28
CA SER A 128 2.09 0.26 -6.59
C SER A 128 0.82 -0.37 -7.14
N THR A 129 -0.04 -0.97 -6.32
CA THR A 129 -1.30 -1.56 -6.78
C THR A 129 -2.30 -0.47 -7.17
N LEU A 130 -2.50 0.54 -6.33
CA LEU A 130 -3.35 1.69 -6.63
C LEU A 130 -2.91 2.40 -7.92
N ALA A 131 -1.60 2.56 -8.15
CA ALA A 131 -1.10 3.15 -9.39
C ALA A 131 -1.47 2.32 -10.63
N ARG A 132 -1.39 0.98 -10.55
CA ARG A 132 -1.81 0.09 -11.64
C ARG A 132 -3.31 0.14 -11.87
N ASP A 133 -4.10 0.19 -10.80
CA ASP A 133 -5.54 0.19 -10.91
C ASP A 133 -6.08 1.53 -11.41
N ASN A 134 -5.48 2.65 -11.01
CA ASN A 134 -5.74 3.95 -11.64
C ASN A 134 -5.45 3.92 -13.14
N ALA A 135 -4.29 3.39 -13.57
CA ALA A 135 -3.97 3.28 -14.98
C ALA A 135 -4.93 2.37 -15.76
N LYS A 136 -5.49 1.33 -15.12
CA LYS A 136 -6.55 0.49 -15.72
C LYS A 136 -7.88 1.23 -15.80
N LEU A 137 -8.26 1.94 -14.74
CA LEU A 137 -9.49 2.73 -14.70
C LEU A 137 -9.46 3.83 -15.75
N GLU A 138 -8.33 4.53 -15.90
CA GLU A 138 -8.13 5.52 -16.98
C GLU A 138 -8.35 4.89 -18.36
N LYS A 139 -7.76 3.72 -18.63
CA LYS A 139 -7.97 2.99 -19.89
C LYS A 139 -9.41 2.54 -20.10
N GLU A 140 -10.09 2.08 -19.06
CA GLU A 140 -11.48 1.65 -19.18
C GLU A 140 -12.41 2.86 -19.40
N LEU A 141 -12.10 4.00 -18.77
CA LEU A 141 -12.82 5.25 -19.00
C LEU A 141 -12.64 5.71 -20.45
N GLU A 142 -11.41 5.67 -20.97
CA GLU A 142 -11.11 5.96 -22.39
C GLU A 142 -11.85 4.99 -23.33
N ARG A 143 -11.87 3.69 -23.00
CA ARG A 143 -12.61 2.67 -23.76
C ARG A 143 -14.10 2.98 -23.80
N ILE A 144 -14.71 3.28 -22.64
CA ILE A 144 -16.13 3.61 -22.54
C ILE A 144 -16.45 4.87 -23.34
N MET A 145 -15.65 5.93 -23.21
CA MET A 145 -15.82 7.15 -24.02
C MET A 145 -15.79 6.84 -25.52
N SER A 146 -14.83 6.03 -25.98
CA SER A 146 -14.74 5.66 -27.40
C SER A 146 -15.93 4.83 -27.88
N ILE A 147 -16.49 3.95 -27.04
CA ILE A 147 -17.69 3.17 -27.37
C ILE A 147 -18.91 4.09 -27.43
N SER A 148 -19.04 5.03 -26.50
CA SER A 148 -20.14 6.00 -26.48
C SER A 148 -20.10 6.93 -27.70
N ASP A 149 -18.93 7.43 -28.09
CA ASP A 149 -18.77 8.24 -29.31
C ASP A 149 -19.14 7.43 -30.57
N ASN A 150 -18.70 6.17 -30.64
CA ASN A 150 -19.06 5.27 -31.73
C ASN A 150 -20.56 4.91 -31.74
N ALA A 151 -21.20 4.79 -30.58
CA ALA A 151 -22.63 4.50 -30.48
C ALA A 151 -23.48 5.66 -31.04
N LEU A 152 -23.10 6.91 -30.75
CA LEU A 152 -23.76 8.09 -31.34
C LEU A 152 -23.58 8.14 -32.86
N ALA A 153 -22.37 7.89 -33.36
CA ALA A 153 -22.11 7.83 -34.79
C ALA A 153 -22.85 6.66 -35.49
N LEU A 154 -23.05 5.55 -34.78
CA LEU A 154 -23.78 4.38 -35.29
C LEU A 154 -25.29 4.63 -35.34
N ASP A 155 -25.87 5.33 -34.37
CA ASP A 155 -27.27 5.74 -34.39
C ASP A 155 -27.57 6.66 -35.57
N GLU A 156 -26.71 7.66 -35.81
CA GLU A 156 -26.83 8.57 -36.95
C GLU A 156 -26.74 7.83 -38.30
N LYS A 157 -25.80 6.88 -38.43
CA LYS A 157 -25.70 6.01 -39.61
C LYS A 157 -26.93 5.13 -39.79
N THR A 158 -27.45 4.56 -38.70
CA THR A 158 -28.65 3.71 -38.74
C THR A 158 -29.85 4.53 -39.20
N LYS A 159 -30.05 5.73 -38.66
CA LYS A 159 -31.10 6.66 -39.09
C LYS A 159 -30.96 7.06 -40.56
N LYS A 160 -29.72 7.32 -41.02
CA LYS A 160 -29.47 7.64 -42.44
C LYS A 160 -29.73 6.45 -43.35
N LEU A 161 -29.35 5.25 -42.94
CA LEU A 161 -29.59 4.02 -43.71
C LEU A 161 -31.08 3.67 -43.76
N THR A 162 -31.82 3.82 -42.67
CA THR A 162 -33.27 3.61 -42.66
C THR A 162 -33.99 4.62 -43.55
N LEU A 163 -33.62 5.91 -43.47
CA LEU A 163 -34.15 6.94 -44.37
C LEU A 163 -33.86 6.61 -45.84
N ARG A 164 -32.64 6.16 -46.16
CA ARG A 164 -32.26 5.83 -47.54
C ARG A 164 -32.96 4.56 -48.04
N ASN A 165 -33.20 3.58 -47.18
CA ASN A 165 -34.00 2.40 -47.52
C ASN A 165 -35.45 2.80 -47.83
N GLN A 166 -36.06 3.69 -47.03
CA GLN A 166 -37.40 4.21 -47.31
C GLN A 166 -37.44 4.98 -48.63
N GLU A 167 -36.45 5.82 -48.90
CA GLU A 167 -36.33 6.55 -50.16
C GLU A 167 -36.22 5.60 -51.35
N LEU A 168 -35.39 4.55 -51.24
CA LEU A 168 -35.25 3.52 -52.27
C LEU A 168 -36.54 2.73 -52.47
N GLU A 169 -37.27 2.39 -51.40
CA GLU A 169 -38.58 1.73 -51.48
C GLU A 169 -39.59 2.60 -52.25
N ILE A 170 -39.66 3.89 -51.94
CA ILE A 170 -40.49 4.86 -52.66
C ILE A 170 -40.05 4.96 -54.13
N GLN A 171 -38.74 4.97 -54.41
CA GLN A 171 -38.24 4.97 -55.79
C GLN A 171 -38.63 3.71 -56.54
N VAL A 172 -38.53 2.53 -55.91
CA VAL A 172 -38.96 1.27 -56.52
C VAL A 172 -40.46 1.28 -56.78
N GLU A 173 -41.27 1.73 -55.81
CA GLU A 173 -42.72 1.83 -55.94
C GLU A 173 -43.14 2.83 -57.03
N THR A 174 -42.49 3.99 -57.10
CA THR A 174 -42.76 4.97 -58.15
C THR A 174 -42.36 4.44 -59.51
N MET A 175 -41.17 3.86 -59.67
CA MET A 175 -40.76 3.25 -60.94
C MET A 175 -41.64 2.07 -61.35
N THR A 176 -42.11 1.24 -60.42
CA THR A 176 -43.03 0.14 -60.75
C THR A 176 -44.40 0.66 -61.14
N ASN A 177 -44.90 1.70 -60.47
CA ASN A 177 -46.15 2.38 -60.83
C ASN A 177 -46.05 3.09 -62.18
N GLU A 178 -44.98 3.84 -62.44
CA GLU A 178 -44.70 4.48 -63.74
C GLU A 178 -44.58 3.44 -64.85
N ASN A 179 -43.89 2.33 -64.61
CA ASN A 179 -43.79 1.23 -65.57
C ASN A 179 -45.16 0.57 -65.80
N ALA A 180 -45.96 0.36 -64.75
CA ALA A 180 -47.31 -0.18 -64.88
C ALA A 180 -48.23 0.77 -65.67
N GLN A 181 -48.16 2.08 -65.41
CA GLN A 181 -48.89 3.11 -66.15
C GLN A 181 -48.45 3.16 -67.62
N LEU A 182 -47.15 3.20 -67.90
CA LEU A 182 -46.63 3.17 -69.28
C LEU A 182 -47.06 1.90 -70.03
N ARG A 183 -47.11 0.75 -69.35
CA ARG A 183 -47.62 -0.50 -69.92
C ARG A 183 -49.12 -0.42 -70.20
N ASP A 184 -49.91 0.21 -69.33
CA ASP A 184 -51.34 0.40 -69.55
C ASP A 184 -51.61 1.39 -70.69
N ASP A 185 -50.95 2.56 -70.70
CA ASP A 185 -51.02 3.55 -71.78
C ASP A 185 -50.61 2.95 -73.13
N SER A 186 -49.52 2.18 -73.16
CA SER A 186 -49.09 1.48 -74.37
C SER A 186 -50.12 0.44 -74.82
N ARG A 187 -50.79 -0.25 -73.88
CA ARG A 187 -51.81 -1.25 -74.19
C ARG A 187 -53.10 -0.60 -74.70
N GLN A 188 -53.54 0.51 -74.09
CA GLN A 188 -54.69 1.29 -74.55
C GLN A 188 -54.44 1.89 -75.94
N THR A 189 -53.25 2.44 -76.17
CA THR A 189 -52.83 2.98 -77.46
C THR A 189 -52.80 1.89 -78.54
N PHE A 190 -52.22 0.73 -78.24
CA PHE A 190 -52.22 -0.41 -79.16
C PHE A 190 -53.64 -0.94 -79.45
N LEU A 191 -54.52 -0.95 -78.45
CA LEU A 191 -55.93 -1.33 -78.61
C LEU A 191 -56.69 -0.31 -79.48
N LEU A 192 -56.39 0.98 -79.33
CA LEU A 192 -57.02 2.05 -80.12
C LEU A 192 -56.57 1.99 -81.59
N TYR A 193 -55.27 1.78 -81.85
CA TYR A 193 -54.77 1.54 -83.21
C TYR A 193 -55.29 0.21 -83.80
N GLY A 194 -55.34 -0.86 -83.00
CA GLY A 194 -55.90 -2.15 -83.40
C GLY A 194 -57.39 -2.06 -83.73
N GLY A 195 -58.17 -1.37 -82.91
CA GLY A 195 -59.60 -1.11 -83.14
C GLY A 195 -59.84 -0.25 -84.39
N GLY A 196 -59.01 0.77 -84.61
CA GLY A 196 -59.03 1.58 -85.83
C GLY A 196 -58.72 0.75 -87.09
N LEU A 197 -57.73 -0.14 -87.03
CA LEU A 197 -57.38 -1.04 -88.14
C LEU A 197 -58.52 -2.00 -88.49
N VAL A 198 -59.19 -2.56 -87.47
CA VAL A 198 -60.39 -3.40 -87.65
C VAL A 198 -61.53 -2.61 -88.28
N PHE A 199 -61.77 -1.38 -87.85
CA PHE A 199 -62.81 -0.50 -88.41
C PHE A 199 -62.55 -0.19 -89.90
N ILE A 200 -61.29 0.13 -90.25
CA ILE A 200 -60.86 0.35 -91.63
C ILE A 200 -61.02 -0.93 -92.46
N GLY A 201 -60.64 -2.08 -91.91
CA GLY A 201 -60.77 -3.38 -92.59
C GLY A 201 -62.23 -3.74 -92.88
N ILE A 202 -63.13 -3.51 -91.93
CA ILE A 202 -64.58 -3.70 -92.11
C ILE A 202 -65.13 -2.73 -93.16
N PHE A 203 -64.75 -1.45 -93.09
CA PHE A 203 -65.20 -0.44 -94.05
C PHE A 203 -64.73 -0.75 -95.47
N ALA A 204 -63.45 -1.12 -95.64
CA ALA A 204 -62.89 -1.55 -96.93
C ALA A 204 -63.56 -2.83 -97.44
N GLY A 205 -63.80 -3.82 -96.57
CA GLY A 205 -64.48 -5.07 -96.93
C GLY A 205 -65.94 -4.88 -97.39
N LEU A 206 -66.60 -3.82 -96.91
CA LEU A 206 -67.98 -3.49 -97.30
C LEU A 206 -68.06 -2.58 -98.54
N VAL A 207 -67.04 -1.77 -98.81
CA VAL A 207 -66.98 -0.85 -99.98
C VAL A 207 -66.36 -1.51 -101.22
N LEU A 208 -65.34 -2.37 -101.06
CA LEU A 208 -64.67 -3.05 -102.18
C LEU A 208 -65.57 -3.94 -103.07
N PRO A 209 -66.67 -4.56 -102.61
CA PRO A 209 -67.55 -5.35 -103.48
C PRO A 209 -68.29 -4.51 -104.55
N GLY A 210 -68.33 -3.18 -104.42
CA GLY A 210 -69.04 -2.29 -105.35
C GLY A 210 -68.25 -1.82 -106.58
N LEU A 211 -66.95 -2.12 -106.69
CA LEU A 211 -66.04 -1.60 -107.73
C LEU A 211 -65.55 -2.65 -108.74
N ARG A 212 -66.26 -3.78 -108.89
CA ARG A 212 -65.99 -4.75 -109.97
C ARG A 212 -66.54 -4.24 -111.32
N GLY A 213 -65.69 -3.48 -112.01
CA GLY A 213 -65.90 -3.05 -113.39
C GLY A 213 -65.82 -4.20 -114.40
N LYS A 214 -66.88 -4.34 -115.19
CA LYS A 214 -67.07 -5.23 -116.34
C LYS A 214 -66.27 -4.74 -117.55
N ARG A 215 -65.61 -5.63 -118.31
CA ARG A 215 -65.15 -5.31 -119.67
C ARG A 215 -65.22 -6.54 -120.61
N ASN A 216 -65.80 -6.29 -121.77
CA ASN A 216 -66.27 -7.24 -122.78
C ASN A 216 -65.17 -7.72 -123.76
N ASN A 217 -65.50 -8.83 -124.43
CA ASN A 217 -64.88 -9.44 -125.61
C ASN A 217 -64.59 -8.51 -126.80
N SER A 218 -63.47 -8.78 -127.47
CA SER A 218 -63.22 -8.84 -128.94
C SER A 218 -61.74 -9.25 -129.09
N GLY A 219 -61.30 -10.27 -129.82
CA GLY A 219 -61.59 -10.63 -131.20
C GLY A 219 -60.32 -10.45 -132.04
N TRP A 220 -59.85 -11.57 -132.62
CA TRP A 220 -58.98 -11.76 -133.81
C TRP A 220 -57.44 -11.90 -133.76
N SER A 221 -57.04 -12.81 -134.67
CA SER A 221 -55.74 -13.32 -135.16
C SER A 221 -54.95 -14.31 -134.31
#